data_AF-A0A914KNU4-F1
#
_entry.id   AF-A0A914KNU4-F1
#
_cell.length_a   1.000
_cell.length_b   1.000
_cell.length_c   1.000
_cell.angle_alpha   90.00
_cell.angle_beta   90.00
_cell.angle_gamma   90.00
#
_symmetry.space_group_name_H-M   'P 1'
#
loop_
_entity.id
_entity.type
_entity.pdbx_description
1 polymer ?
#
loop_
_entity_poly.entity_id
_entity_poly.type
_entity_poly.pdbx_seq_one_letter_code
_entity_poly.pdbx_strand_id
1 'polypeptide(L)'
;MGFFKVIAEHHSIVAGQQLFFCYGAHNNDQLWIEYGFRLLENPFNRVNISIDLFVALAERCGQKVESARREIFKKARLPCTIYATDEIPSFALRKNASILLMKKSKLFVWFFTYKKNPQVFPRVKI
;
A
#
# COMPACT_ATOMS: atom_id res chain seq x y z
N MET A 1 10.35 22.00 33.80
CA MET A 1 10.34 20.53 33.78
C MET A 1 10.35 20.10 32.32
N GLY A 2 11.41 19.47 31.83
CA GLY A 2 11.62 19.18 30.41
C GLY A 2 11.09 17.81 30.01
N PHE A 3 10.58 17.70 28.79
CA PHE A 3 10.21 16.42 28.18
C PHE A 3 11.40 15.87 27.40
N PHE A 4 11.67 14.57 27.55
CA PHE A 4 12.71 13.87 26.82
C PHE A 4 12.09 12.80 25.92
N LYS A 5 12.68 12.59 24.74
CA LYS A 5 12.35 11.47 23.86
C LYS A 5 13.37 10.36 24.08
N VAL A 6 12.90 9.20 24.51
CA VAL A 6 13.75 8.02 24.72
C VAL A 6 13.71 7.15 23.47
N ILE A 7 14.88 6.72 23.02
CA ILE A 7 15.04 5.73 21.94
C ILE A 7 15.75 4.54 22.55
N ALA A 8 15.13 3.36 22.44
CA ALA A 8 15.68 2.11 22.94
C ALA A 8 16.21 1.27 21.78
N GLU A 9 17.37 0.66 21.97
CA GLU A 9 17.96 -0.29 21.04
C GLU A 9 17.88 -1.70 21.65
N HIS A 10 17.52 -2.69 20.83
CA HIS A 10 17.28 -4.05 21.32
C HIS A 10 18.51 -4.97 21.19
N HIS A 11 19.59 -4.50 20.56
CA HIS A 11 20.83 -5.25 20.37
C HIS A 11 22.02 -4.57 21.09
N SER A 12 23.07 -5.35 21.40
CA SER A 12 24.28 -4.81 22.02
C SER A 12 25.09 -3.99 21.03
N ILE A 13 25.42 -2.75 21.39
CA ILE A 13 26.24 -1.84 20.59
C ILE A 13 27.66 -1.83 21.15
N VAL A 14 28.66 -2.03 20.30
CA VAL A 14 30.08 -1.93 20.70
C VAL A 14 30.55 -0.49 20.60
N ALA A 15 31.41 -0.06 21.54
CA ALA A 15 31.99 1.28 21.52
C ALA A 15 32.73 1.54 20.19
N GLY A 16 32.48 2.69 19.58
CA GLY A 16 33.05 3.08 18.29
C GLY A 16 32.23 2.67 17.06
N GLN A 17 31.13 1.92 17.23
CA GLN A 17 30.20 1.63 16.13
C GLN A 17 29.24 2.78 15.86
N GLN A 18 28.89 2.94 14.58
CA GLN A 18 27.84 3.88 14.17
C GLN A 18 26.46 3.36 14.59
N LEU A 19 25.66 4.25 15.16
CA LEU A 19 24.25 3.99 15.45
C LEU A 19 23.39 4.31 14.23
N PHE A 20 22.48 3.41 13.91
CA PHE A 20 21.49 3.59 12.85
C PHE A 20 20.10 3.64 13.46
N PHE A 21 19.25 4.53 12.95
CA PHE A 21 17.86 4.65 13.37
C PHE A 21 16.93 4.45 12.17
N CYS A 22 15.80 3.80 12.40
CA CYS A 22 14.74 3.72 11.40
C CYS A 22 13.95 5.04 11.38
N TYR A 23 13.96 5.72 10.25
CA TYR A 23 13.19 6.95 10.04
C TYR A 23 11.69 6.69 9.88
N GLY A 24 11.29 5.44 9.64
CA GLY A 24 9.93 5.02 9.35
C GLY A 24 9.81 4.33 7.99
N ALA A 25 8.58 3.94 7.62
CA ALA A 25 8.26 3.21 6.39
C ALA A 25 8.26 4.10 5.12
N HIS A 26 9.35 4.84 4.90
CA HIS A 26 9.49 5.80 3.82
C HIS A 26 9.96 5.14 2.52
N ASN A 27 9.31 5.52 1.43
CA ASN A 27 9.71 5.15 0.08
C ASN A 27 10.90 6.01 -0.38
N ASN A 28 11.69 5.56 -1.36
CA ASN A 28 12.90 6.29 -1.77
C ASN A 28 12.62 7.65 -2.42
N ASP A 29 11.44 7.85 -3.01
CA ASP A 29 10.98 9.16 -3.47
C ASP A 29 10.84 10.15 -2.30
N GLN A 30 10.22 9.71 -1.20
CA GLN A 30 10.07 10.48 0.01
C GLN A 30 11.42 10.75 0.68
N LEU A 31 12.27 9.73 0.83
CA LEU A 31 13.62 9.89 1.39
C LEU A 31 14.43 10.92 0.59
N TRP A 32 14.30 10.88 -0.74
CA TRP A 32 15.01 11.81 -1.61
C TRP A 32 14.51 13.25 -1.46
N ILE A 33 13.18 13.44 -1.49
CA ILE A 33 12.56 14.78 -1.46
C ILE A 33 12.69 15.43 -0.08
N GLU A 34 12.46 14.67 1.00
CA GLU A 34 12.38 15.22 2.35
C GLU A 34 13.73 15.20 3.09
N TYR A 35 14.63 14.27 2.76
CA TYR A 35 15.87 14.05 3.49
C TYR A 35 17.14 14.11 2.62
N GLY A 36 17.01 14.17 1.29
CA GLY A 36 18.14 14.35 0.37
C GLY A 36 18.98 13.10 0.10
N PHE A 37 18.47 11.89 0.41
CA PHE A 37 19.18 10.65 0.14
C PHE A 37 18.25 9.52 -0.32
N ARG A 38 18.83 8.41 -0.80
CA ARG A 38 18.12 7.17 -1.11
C ARG A 38 18.83 5.99 -0.47
N LEU A 39 18.09 4.96 -0.11
CA LEU A 39 18.65 3.69 0.35
C LEU A 39 18.66 2.70 -0.82
N LEU A 40 19.81 2.06 -1.07
CA LEU A 40 19.97 1.11 -2.18
C LEU A 40 19.01 -0.07 -2.04
N GLU A 41 18.93 -0.63 -0.84
CA GLU A 41 18.09 -1.78 -0.48
C GLU A 41 17.01 -1.33 0.51
N ASN A 42 16.15 -0.39 0.10
CA ASN A 42 15.07 0.09 0.95
C ASN A 42 13.92 -0.94 1.00
N PRO A 43 13.61 -1.54 2.16
CA PRO A 43 12.54 -2.52 2.27
C PRO A 43 11.14 -1.90 2.09
N PHE A 44 11.00 -0.58 2.26
CA PHE A 44 9.73 0.13 2.10
C PHE A 44 9.57 0.77 0.72
N ASN A 45 10.51 0.51 -0.19
CA ASN A 45 10.44 1.02 -1.55
C ASN A 45 9.21 0.45 -2.26
N ARG A 46 8.42 1.33 -2.88
CA ARG A 46 7.13 0.97 -3.45
C ARG A 46 6.74 1.87 -4.61
N VAL A 47 5.85 1.35 -5.44
CA VAL A 47 5.20 2.12 -6.51
C VAL A 47 3.70 2.10 -6.28
N ASN A 48 3.10 3.29 -6.28
CA ASN A 48 1.66 3.44 -6.23
C ASN A 48 1.08 3.48 -7.64
N ILE A 49 0.11 2.61 -7.89
CA ILE A 49 -0.68 2.54 -9.11
C ILE A 49 -2.00 3.25 -8.82
N SER A 50 -2.31 4.31 -9.57
CA SER A 50 -3.61 4.95 -9.45
C SER A 50 -4.72 3.99 -9.90
N ILE A 51 -5.95 4.19 -9.42
CA ILE A 51 -7.08 3.37 -9.87
C ILE A 51 -7.28 3.48 -11.39
N ASP A 52 -7.07 4.66 -11.97
CA ASP A 52 -7.19 4.84 -13.42
C ASP A 52 -6.10 4.06 -14.18
N LEU A 53 -4.86 4.07 -13.68
CA LEU A 53 -3.78 3.25 -14.26
C LEU A 53 -4.05 1.76 -14.10
N PHE A 54 -4.54 1.33 -12.93
CA PHE A 54 -4.93 -0.06 -12.69
C PHE A 54 -6.00 -0.53 -13.70
N VAL A 55 -7.02 0.30 -13.96
CA VAL A 55 -8.05 -0.02 -14.93
C VAL A 55 -7.49 -0.03 -16.36
N ALA A 56 -6.65 0.94 -16.72
CA ALA A 56 -6.01 0.96 -18.05
C ALA A 56 -5.14 -0.29 -18.28
N LEU A 57 -4.40 -0.75 -17.27
CA LEU A 57 -3.63 -1.99 -17.33
C LEU A 57 -4.54 -3.21 -17.50
N ALA A 58 -5.64 -3.28 -16.75
CA ALA A 58 -6.62 -4.36 -16.90
C ALA A 58 -7.21 -4.42 -18.31
N GLU A 59 -7.56 -3.28 -18.90
CA GLU A 59 -8.08 -3.20 -20.26
C GLU A 59 -7.05 -3.63 -21.31
N ARG A 60 -5.78 -3.25 -21.11
CA ARG A 60 -4.67 -3.72 -21.95
C ARG A 60 -4.44 -5.23 -21.85
N CYS A 61 -4.78 -5.84 -20.72
CA CYS A 61 -4.79 -7.29 -20.53
C CYS A 61 -6.08 -7.97 -21.04
N GLY A 62 -6.93 -7.26 -21.81
CA GLY A 62 -8.14 -7.80 -22.41
C GLY A 62 -9.36 -7.84 -21.48
N GLN A 63 -9.30 -7.24 -20.29
CA GLN A 63 -10.44 -7.18 -19.38
C GLN A 63 -11.35 -6.00 -19.75
N LYS A 64 -12.63 -6.26 -20.01
CA LYS A 64 -13.61 -5.19 -20.23
C LYS A 64 -14.09 -4.63 -18.90
N VAL A 65 -13.62 -3.43 -18.54
CA VAL A 65 -13.97 -2.80 -17.25
C VAL A 65 -15.18 -1.88 -17.39
N GLU A 66 -16.35 -2.43 -17.05
CA GLU A 66 -17.63 -1.71 -17.05
C GLU A 66 -17.64 -0.51 -16.09
N SER A 67 -18.44 0.51 -16.40
CA SER A 67 -18.59 1.73 -15.59
C SER A 67 -18.95 1.43 -14.13
N ALA A 68 -19.84 0.48 -13.88
CA ALA A 68 -20.21 0.04 -12.53
C ALA A 68 -19.00 -0.47 -11.73
N ARG A 69 -18.08 -1.21 -12.34
CA ARG A 69 -16.84 -1.67 -11.68
C ARG A 69 -15.89 -0.50 -11.39
N ARG A 70 -15.78 0.46 -12.31
CA ARG A 70 -14.97 1.68 -12.11
C ARG A 70 -15.47 2.47 -10.90
N GLU A 71 -16.78 2.62 -10.74
CA GLU A 71 -17.34 3.24 -9.54
C GLU A 71 -17.01 2.47 -8.26
N ILE A 72 -17.05 1.14 -8.31
CA ILE A 72 -16.72 0.30 -7.15
C ILE A 72 -15.26 0.50 -6.75
N PHE A 73 -14.32 0.52 -7.69
CA PHE A 73 -12.91 0.81 -7.37
C PHE A 73 -12.74 2.20 -6.73
N LYS A 74 -13.39 3.22 -7.29
CA LYS A 74 -13.34 4.59 -6.76
C LYS A 74 -13.94 4.69 -5.35
N LYS A 75 -15.02 3.94 -5.07
CA LYS A 75 -15.67 3.90 -3.75
C LYS A 75 -14.89 3.08 -2.73
N ALA A 76 -14.31 1.95 -3.15
CA ALA A 76 -13.54 1.06 -2.29
C ALA A 76 -12.22 1.68 -1.81
N ARG A 77 -11.64 2.61 -2.59
CA ARG A 77 -10.41 3.35 -2.26
C ARG A 77 -9.27 2.44 -1.76
N LEU A 78 -9.22 1.20 -2.25
CA LEU A 78 -8.17 0.26 -1.90
C LEU A 78 -6.90 0.63 -2.65
N PRO A 79 -5.76 0.78 -1.97
CA PRO A 79 -4.50 1.15 -2.63
C PRO A 79 -4.04 0.03 -3.56
N CYS A 80 -3.60 0.40 -4.77
CA CYS A 80 -2.84 -0.51 -5.64
C CYS A 80 -1.36 -0.20 -5.46
N THR A 81 -0.70 -0.85 -4.52
CA THR A 81 0.73 -0.64 -4.25
C THR A 81 1.50 -1.92 -4.53
N ILE A 82 2.63 -1.77 -5.22
CA ILE A 82 3.63 -2.82 -5.43
C ILE A 82 4.86 -2.45 -4.60
N TYR A 83 5.26 -3.32 -3.68
CA TYR A 83 6.48 -3.15 -2.89
C TYR A 83 7.63 -3.89 -3.57
N ALA A 84 8.84 -3.33 -3.50
CA ALA A 84 10.02 -3.90 -4.13
C ALA A 84 10.43 -5.25 -3.50
N THR A 85 10.16 -5.42 -2.22
CA THR A 85 10.51 -6.62 -1.45
C THR A 85 9.42 -7.67 -1.38
N ASP A 86 8.20 -7.36 -1.82
CA ASP A 86 7.08 -8.27 -1.71
C ASP A 86 7.18 -9.37 -2.79
N GLU A 87 7.21 -10.63 -2.38
CA GLU A 87 7.11 -11.78 -3.31
C GLU A 87 5.73 -11.90 -3.95
N ILE A 88 4.69 -11.40 -3.26
CA ILE A 88 3.29 -11.47 -3.70
C ILE A 88 2.63 -10.09 -3.66
N PRO A 89 1.64 -9.81 -4.53
CA PRO A 89 0.97 -8.52 -4.52
C PRO A 89 0.33 -8.20 -3.16
N SER A 90 0.37 -6.92 -2.79
CA SER A 90 -0.25 -6.42 -1.56
C SER A 90 -1.71 -6.84 -1.45
N PHE A 91 -2.22 -7.00 -0.22
CA PHE A 91 -3.61 -7.42 0.03
C PHE A 91 -4.61 -6.58 -0.76
N ALA A 92 -4.44 -5.25 -0.74
CA ALA A 92 -5.35 -4.33 -1.41
C ALA A 92 -5.31 -4.49 -2.94
N LEU A 93 -4.12 -4.67 -3.53
CA LEU A 93 -3.97 -4.96 -4.95
C LEU A 93 -4.64 -6.29 -5.34
N ARG A 94 -4.46 -7.34 -4.52
CA ARG A 94 -5.16 -8.63 -4.73
C ARG A 94 -6.68 -8.49 -4.64
N LYS A 95 -7.19 -7.67 -3.73
CA LYS A 95 -8.63 -7.40 -3.62
C LYS A 95 -9.16 -6.62 -4.81
N ASN A 96 -8.43 -5.63 -5.31
CA ASN A 96 -8.79 -4.93 -6.55
C ASN A 96 -8.82 -5.90 -7.75
N ALA A 97 -7.81 -6.77 -7.89
CA ALA A 97 -7.82 -7.83 -8.90
C ALA A 97 -8.99 -8.81 -8.72
N SER A 98 -9.33 -9.17 -7.48
CA SER A 98 -10.48 -10.03 -7.19
C SER A 98 -11.81 -9.38 -7.61
N ILE A 99 -12.01 -8.09 -7.32
CA ILE A 99 -13.19 -7.32 -7.73
C ILE A 99 -13.27 -7.23 -9.26
N LEU A 100 -12.13 -7.01 -9.93
CA LEU A 100 -12.04 -6.97 -11.39
C LEU A 100 -12.57 -8.28 -12.01
N LEU A 101 -12.09 -9.42 -11.50
CA LEU A 101 -12.40 -10.75 -12.03
C LEU A 101 -13.72 -11.34 -11.47
N MET A 102 -14.36 -10.65 -10.53
CA MET A 102 -15.58 -11.14 -9.88
C MET A 102 -16.76 -11.18 -10.86
N LYS A 103 -17.57 -12.26 -10.79
CA LYS A 103 -18.85 -12.36 -11.50
C LYS A 103 -19.81 -11.24 -11.03
N LYS A 104 -20.63 -10.71 -11.94
CA LYS A 104 -21.55 -9.59 -11.65
C LYS A 104 -22.48 -9.87 -10.47
N SER A 105 -23.01 -11.09 -10.33
CA SER A 105 -23.90 -11.45 -9.22
C SER A 105 -23.25 -11.29 -7.84
N LYS A 106 -21.98 -11.71 -7.70
CA LYS A 106 -21.21 -11.54 -6.46
C LYS A 106 -20.79 -10.10 -6.23
N LEU A 107 -20.53 -9.34 -7.30
CA LEU A 107 -20.16 -7.94 -7.24
C LEU A 107 -21.26 -7.07 -6.60
N PHE A 108 -22.53 -7.34 -6.93
CA PHE A 108 -23.66 -6.65 -6.31
C PHE A 108 -23.73 -6.89 -4.80
N VAL A 109 -23.61 -8.14 -4.36
CA VAL A 109 -23.58 -8.48 -2.93
C VAL A 109 -22.42 -7.77 -2.23
N TRP A 110 -21.23 -7.83 -2.82
CA TRP A 110 -20.04 -7.18 -2.28
C TRP A 110 -20.25 -5.66 -2.10
N PHE A 111 -20.85 -5.01 -3.09
CA PHE A 111 -21.15 -3.57 -3.03
C PHE A 111 -22.09 -3.22 -1.87
N PHE A 112 -23.15 -4.01 -1.65
CA PHE A 112 -24.07 -3.79 -0.54
C PHE A 112 -23.41 -4.02 0.83
N THR A 113 -22.56 -5.05 0.96
CA THR A 113 -21.81 -5.31 2.18
C THR A 113 -20.83 -4.18 2.49
N TYR A 114 -20.08 -3.71 1.47
CA TYR A 114 -19.13 -2.61 1.64
C TYR A 114 -19.82 -1.28 1.98
N LYS A 115 -20.98 -1.00 1.36
CA LYS A 115 -21.78 0.20 1.67
C LYS A 115 -22.29 0.20 3.11
N LYS A 116 -22.63 -0.97 3.66
CA LYS A 116 -23.08 -1.11 5.06
C LYS A 116 -21.94 -1.01 6.07
N ASN A 117 -20.72 -1.41 5.71
CA ASN A 117 -19.58 -1.49 6.62
C ASN A 117 -18.27 -1.00 5.98
N PRO A 118 -18.08 0.33 5.82
CA PRO A 118 -16.87 0.89 5.21
C PRO A 118 -15.60 0.76 6.08
N GLN A 119 -15.71 0.35 7.35
CA GLN A 119 -14.64 0.45 8.37
C GLN A 119 -13.91 -0.88 8.68
N VAL A 120 -14.22 -2.01 8.02
CA VAL A 120 -13.71 -3.34 8.42
C VAL A 120 -12.41 -3.74 7.71
N PHE A 121 -11.60 -2.78 7.27
CA PHE A 121 -10.26 -3.09 6.81
C PHE A 121 -9.28 -2.41 7.75
N PRO A 122 -8.47 -3.19 8.50
CA PRO A 122 -7.51 -2.58 9.40
C PRO A 122 -6.62 -1.70 8.54
N ARG A 123 -6.54 -0.42 8.89
CA ARG A 123 -5.31 0.33 8.60
C ARG A 123 -4.24 -0.46 9.32
N VAL A 124 -3.57 -1.36 8.61
CA VAL A 124 -2.35 -1.97 9.09
C VAL A 124 -1.39 -0.80 9.18
N LYS A 125 -1.32 -0.20 10.37
CA LYS A 125 -0.20 0.65 10.75
C LYS A 125 0.97 -0.32 10.83
N ILE A 126 1.75 -0.34 9.75
CA ILE A 126 3.13 -0.83 9.78
C ILE A 126 3.92 0.24 10.55
#